data_AF-A0A7J6TAM8-F1
#
_entry.id   AF-A0A7J6TAM8-F1
#
_cell.length_a   1.000
_cell.length_b   1.000
_cell.length_c   1.000
_cell.angle_alpha   90.00
_cell.angle_beta   90.00
_cell.angle_gamma   90.00
#
_symmetry.space_group_name_H-M   'P 1'
#
loop_
_entity.id
_entity.type
_entity.pdbx_description
1 polymer ?
#
loop_
_entity_poly.entity_id
_entity_poly.type
_entity_poly.pdbx_seq_one_letter_code
_entity_poly.pdbx_strand_id
1 'polypeptide(L)'
;MRLPRDELMELLPEGMGGELPRDIMLIKSRQRDLGIMLRKVTLEIMRQLQCLRDKPSFQHARGWLLDGKKGSGKSGVLNYVVCWARLNGWLVVYEPLLSRYNREIAEIKRSNAGLYIQNEFSQQFLERTSIRN
;
A
#
# COMPACT_ATOMS: atom_id res chain seq x y z
N MET A 1 -0.18 -8.16 -13.28
CA MET A 1 1.26 -8.11 -12.96
C MET A 1 1.64 -9.49 -12.43
N ARG A 2 2.68 -10.11 -12.96
CA ARG A 2 3.22 -11.40 -12.51
C ARG A 2 4.68 -11.16 -12.22
N LEU A 3 5.10 -11.46 -11.00
CA LEU A 3 6.47 -11.25 -10.55
C LEU A 3 6.89 -12.45 -9.69
N PRO A 4 8.19 -12.80 -9.67
CA PRO A 4 8.73 -13.68 -8.65
C PRO A 4 8.38 -13.17 -7.25
N ARG A 5 8.29 -14.11 -6.30
CA ARG A 5 7.91 -13.78 -4.92
C ARG A 5 8.80 -12.70 -4.32
N ASP A 6 10.11 -12.84 -4.49
CA ASP A 6 11.08 -11.96 -3.84
C ASP A 6 10.98 -10.54 -4.41
N GLU A 7 10.83 -10.40 -5.73
CA GLU A 7 10.57 -9.10 -6.37
C GLU A 7 9.27 -8.44 -5.88
N LEU A 8 8.21 -9.21 -5.64
CA LEU A 8 6.97 -8.66 -5.09
C LEU A 8 7.14 -8.17 -3.65
N MET A 9 7.94 -8.86 -2.84
CA MET A 9 8.25 -8.44 -1.48
C MET A 9 9.15 -7.18 -1.48
N GLU A 10 10.10 -7.09 -2.41
CA GLU A 10 10.93 -5.90 -2.61
C GLU A 10 10.13 -4.68 -3.09
N LEU A 11 9.06 -4.91 -3.87
CA LEU A 11 8.14 -3.85 -4.27
C LEU A 11 7.24 -3.36 -3.14
N LEU A 12 7.10 -4.11 -2.04
CA LEU A 12 6.21 -3.80 -0.92
C LEU A 12 6.93 -4.06 0.42
N PRO A 13 8.03 -3.34 0.74
CA PRO A 13 8.75 -3.51 2.00
C PRO A 13 7.91 -3.15 3.23
N GLU A 14 6.85 -2.35 3.07
CA GLU A 14 5.91 -2.03 4.15
C GLU A 14 5.01 -3.21 4.53
N GLY A 15 4.96 -4.23 3.66
CA GLY A 15 4.03 -5.35 3.72
C GLY A 15 2.87 -5.18 2.73
N MET A 16 1.89 -6.09 2.81
CA MET A 16 0.72 -6.07 1.92
C MET A 16 -0.56 -6.08 2.75
N GLY A 17 -1.57 -5.35 2.29
CA GLY A 17 -2.87 -5.33 2.96
C GLY A 17 -3.70 -6.59 2.71
N GLY A 18 -4.56 -6.93 3.68
CA GLY A 18 -5.51 -8.04 3.59
C GLY A 18 -4.87 -9.40 3.85
N GLU A 19 -5.45 -10.46 3.28
CA GLU A 19 -4.96 -11.85 3.46
C GLU A 19 -3.83 -12.23 2.49
N LEU A 20 -3.45 -11.32 1.57
CA LEU A 20 -2.47 -11.60 0.52
C LEU A 20 -1.12 -12.13 1.05
N PRO A 21 -0.54 -11.59 2.15
CA PRO A 21 0.69 -12.17 2.71
C PRO A 21 0.53 -13.65 3.11
N ARG A 22 -0.63 -14.03 3.66
CA ARG A 22 -0.92 -15.42 4.05
C ARG A 22 -1.12 -16.30 2.82
N ASP A 23 -1.86 -15.81 1.84
CA ASP A 23 -2.09 -16.53 0.58
C ASP A 23 -0.78 -16.83 -0.15
N ILE A 24 0.16 -15.88 -0.15
CA ILE A 24 1.50 -16.05 -0.73
C ILE A 24 2.28 -17.16 -0.01
N MET A 25 2.18 -17.26 1.32
CA MET A 25 2.87 -18.30 2.10
C MET A 25 2.36 -19.71 1.81
N LEU A 26 1.11 -19.87 1.36
CA LEU A 26 0.54 -21.16 0.98
C LEU A 26 1.15 -21.70 -0.34
N ILE A 27 1.76 -20.83 -1.14
CA ILE A 27 2.38 -21.21 -2.41
C ILE A 27 3.80 -21.73 -2.13
N LYS A 28 3.96 -23.06 -2.20
CA LYS A 28 5.21 -23.75 -1.85
C LYS A 28 6.41 -23.37 -2.73
N SER A 29 6.18 -22.98 -3.98
CA SER A 29 7.26 -22.61 -4.91
C SER A 29 7.67 -21.16 -4.73
N ARG A 30 8.95 -20.93 -4.43
CA ARG A 30 9.53 -19.57 -4.37
C ARG A 30 9.78 -18.97 -5.76
N GLN A 31 10.06 -19.82 -6.75
CA GLN A 31 10.43 -19.39 -8.11
C GLN A 31 9.22 -19.23 -9.03
N ARG A 32 8.02 -19.62 -8.60
CA ARG A 32 6.82 -19.46 -9.41
C ARG A 32 6.35 -18.02 -9.33
N ASP A 33 6.03 -17.45 -10.49
CA ASP A 33 5.41 -16.14 -10.57
C ASP A 33 4.15 -16.06 -9.72
N LEU A 34 4.11 -15.03 -8.87
CA LEU A 34 2.94 -14.62 -8.12
C LEU A 34 2.23 -13.51 -8.88
N GLY A 35 0.93 -13.71 -9.10
CA GLY A 35 0.07 -12.72 -9.74
C GLY A 35 -0.94 -12.17 -8.77
N ILE A 36 -0.98 -10.84 -8.63
CA ILE A 36 -2.15 -10.16 -8.04
C ILE A 36 -3.18 -10.02 -9.16
N MET A 37 -4.43 -10.45 -8.90
CA MET A 37 -5.52 -10.36 -9.87
C MET A 37 -5.80 -8.90 -10.22
N LEU A 38 -5.76 -8.57 -11.51
CA LEU A 38 -6.17 -7.27 -12.02
C LEU A 38 -7.70 -7.17 -12.05
N ARG A 39 -8.25 -6.16 -11.40
CA ARG A 39 -9.70 -5.92 -11.36
C ARG A 39 -10.07 -4.68 -12.16
N LYS A 40 -11.34 -4.58 -12.58
CA LYS A 40 -11.86 -3.42 -13.32
C LYS A 40 -11.56 -2.10 -12.60
N VAL A 41 -11.83 -2.05 -11.29
CA VAL A 41 -11.58 -0.86 -10.45
C VAL A 41 -10.09 -0.48 -10.45
N THR A 42 -9.19 -1.46 -10.50
CA THR A 42 -7.74 -1.22 -10.58
C THR A 42 -7.39 -0.48 -11.87
N LEU A 43 -7.93 -0.92 -13.01
CA LEU A 43 -7.73 -0.27 -14.31
C LEU A 43 -8.26 1.16 -14.33
N GLU A 44 -9.44 1.38 -13.75
CA GLU A 44 -10.05 2.71 -13.65
C GLU A 44 -9.16 3.68 -12.85
N ILE A 45 -8.63 3.23 -11.70
CA ILE A 45 -7.71 4.04 -10.89
C ILE A 45 -6.41 4.30 -11.63
N MET A 46 -5.79 3.28 -12.24
CA MET A 46 -4.55 3.43 -13.01
C MET A 46 -4.71 4.47 -14.12
N ARG A 47 -5.81 4.40 -14.89
CA ARG A 47 -6.11 5.36 -15.94
C ARG A 47 -6.28 6.77 -15.38
N GLN A 48 -7.01 6.92 -14.27
CA GLN A 48 -7.21 8.22 -13.66
C GLN A 48 -5.89 8.81 -13.14
N LEU A 49 -5.02 8.00 -12.54
CA LEU A 49 -3.68 8.41 -12.11
C LEU A 49 -2.80 8.85 -13.28
N GLN A 50 -2.83 8.12 -14.40
CA GLN A 50 -2.13 8.52 -15.63
C GLN A 50 -2.62 9.88 -16.13
N CYS A 51 -3.94 10.08 -16.22
CA CYS A 51 -4.49 11.37 -16.63
C CYS A 51 -4.18 12.53 -15.66
N LEU A 52 -3.80 12.24 -14.41
CA LEU A 52 -3.35 13.26 -13.46
C LEU A 52 -1.88 13.62 -13.64
N ARG A 53 -1.05 12.65 -14.00
CA ARG A 53 0.37 12.87 -14.28
C ARG A 53 0.57 13.90 -15.38
N ASP A 54 -0.24 13.86 -16.42
CA ASP A 54 -0.10 14.72 -17.60
C ASP A 54 -0.66 16.14 -17.41
N LYS A 55 -1.17 16.47 -16.21
CA LYS A 55 -1.77 17.78 -15.95
C LYS A 55 -0.74 18.77 -15.41
N PRO A 56 -0.73 20.02 -15.93
CA PRO A 56 0.30 21.00 -15.59
C PRO A 56 0.14 21.60 -14.18
N SER A 57 -1.04 21.49 -13.57
CA SER A 57 -1.34 22.09 -12.27
C SER A 57 -1.73 21.02 -11.26
N PHE A 58 -1.18 21.12 -10.04
CA PHE A 58 -1.64 20.36 -8.89
C PHE A 58 -3.13 20.63 -8.66
N GLN A 59 -3.98 19.61 -8.83
CA GLN A 59 -5.43 19.77 -8.66
C GLN A 59 -5.79 19.55 -7.19
N HIS A 60 -6.45 20.52 -6.58
CA HIS A 60 -6.97 20.37 -5.22
C HIS A 60 -8.07 19.29 -5.15
N ALA A 61 -8.01 18.47 -4.11
CA ALA A 61 -8.99 17.45 -3.73
C ALA A 61 -9.29 16.35 -4.76
N ARG A 62 -8.32 15.45 -5.00
CA ARG A 62 -8.58 14.15 -5.64
C ARG A 62 -8.13 13.01 -4.74
N GLY A 63 -9.07 12.17 -4.37
CA GLY A 63 -8.84 10.96 -3.59
C GLY A 63 -9.85 9.90 -3.98
N TRP A 64 -9.50 8.64 -3.70
CA TRP A 64 -10.38 7.50 -3.95
C TRP A 64 -10.72 6.85 -2.63
N LEU A 65 -12.02 6.62 -2.41
CA LEU A 65 -12.48 5.74 -1.37
C LEU A 65 -12.80 4.37 -1.99
N LEU A 66 -12.00 3.38 -1.64
CA LEU A 66 -12.28 1.98 -1.99
C LEU A 66 -13.19 1.38 -0.93
N ASP A 67 -14.49 1.28 -1.23
CA ASP A 67 -15.48 0.67 -0.33
C ASP A 67 -16.14 -0.59 -0.93
N GLY A 68 -16.70 -1.42 -0.06
CA GLY A 68 -17.42 -2.64 -0.40
C GLY A 68 -17.44 -3.64 0.74
N LYS A 69 -18.16 -4.75 0.56
CA LYS A 69 -18.33 -5.80 1.58
C LYS A 69 -16.97 -6.34 2.11
N LYS A 70 -16.94 -6.84 3.34
CA LYS A 70 -15.76 -7.55 3.89
C LYS A 70 -15.36 -8.70 2.96
N GLY A 71 -14.07 -8.87 2.72
CA GLY A 71 -13.56 -9.91 1.81
C GLY A 71 -13.71 -9.61 0.31
N SER A 72 -14.24 -8.44 -0.08
CA SER A 72 -14.43 -8.11 -1.50
C SER A 72 -13.16 -7.83 -2.30
N GLY A 73 -11.96 -7.96 -1.70
CA GLY A 73 -10.67 -7.77 -2.37
C GLY A 73 -10.20 -6.32 -2.53
N LYS A 74 -10.67 -5.39 -1.68
CA LYS A 74 -10.26 -3.97 -1.71
C LYS A 74 -8.75 -3.80 -1.50
N SER A 75 -8.18 -4.48 -0.51
CA SER A 75 -6.73 -4.43 -0.24
C SER A 75 -5.93 -4.96 -1.42
N GLY A 76 -6.41 -6.00 -2.12
CA GLY A 76 -5.78 -6.50 -3.34
C GLY A 76 -5.75 -5.47 -4.48
N VAL A 77 -6.79 -4.66 -4.63
CA VAL A 77 -6.80 -3.52 -5.56
C VAL A 77 -5.71 -2.52 -5.19
N LEU A 78 -5.62 -2.14 -3.91
CA LEU A 78 -4.63 -1.17 -3.44
C LEU A 78 -3.19 -1.71 -3.59
N ASN A 79 -2.93 -2.97 -3.21
CA ASN A 79 -1.64 -3.63 -3.39
C ASN A 79 -1.20 -3.59 -4.87
N TYR A 80 -2.13 -3.87 -5.80
CA TYR A 80 -1.84 -3.82 -7.22
C TYR A 80 -1.49 -2.40 -7.69
N VAL A 81 -2.29 -1.40 -7.30
CA VAL A 81 -2.07 0.00 -7.69
C VAL A 81 -0.71 0.50 -7.17
N VAL A 82 -0.35 0.15 -5.93
CA VAL A 82 0.96 0.50 -5.35
C VAL A 82 2.10 -0.09 -6.15
N CYS A 83 2.05 -1.39 -6.45
CA CYS A 83 3.08 -2.03 -7.27
C CYS A 83 3.19 -1.40 -8.65
N TRP A 84 2.05 -1.15 -9.31
CA TRP A 84 2.01 -0.50 -10.61
C TRP A 84 2.63 0.91 -10.55
N ALA A 85 2.27 1.72 -9.55
CA ALA A 85 2.78 3.08 -9.39
C ALA A 85 4.31 3.09 -9.21
N ARG A 86 4.84 2.21 -8.35
CA ARG A 86 6.29 2.04 -8.15
C ARG A 86 7.01 1.65 -9.44
N LEU A 87 6.50 0.65 -10.15
CA LEU A 87 7.06 0.24 -11.44
C LEU A 87 7.02 1.34 -12.51
N ASN A 88 6.19 2.36 -12.34
CA ASN A 88 6.08 3.52 -13.24
C ASN A 88 6.83 4.75 -12.72
N GLY A 89 7.71 4.59 -11.72
CA GLY A 89 8.57 5.67 -11.21
C GLY A 89 7.85 6.68 -10.32
N TRP A 90 6.71 6.32 -9.73
CA TRP A 90 6.03 7.17 -8.76
C TRP A 90 6.70 7.04 -7.39
N LEU A 91 6.84 8.16 -6.68
CA LEU A 91 7.06 8.14 -5.24
C LEU A 91 5.78 7.62 -4.56
N VAL A 92 5.89 6.54 -3.78
CA VAL A 92 4.71 5.90 -3.17
C VAL A 92 4.86 5.82 -1.66
N VAL A 93 3.94 6.50 -0.97
CA VAL A 93 3.74 6.44 0.48
C VAL A 93 2.59 5.48 0.75
N TYR A 94 2.86 4.35 1.41
CA TYR A 94 1.90 3.26 1.57
C TYR A 94 1.89 2.68 2.98
N GLU A 95 0.71 2.58 3.59
CA GLU A 95 0.51 1.96 4.91
C GLU A 95 -0.54 0.84 4.82
N PRO A 96 -0.12 -0.44 4.78
CA PRO A 96 -1.03 -1.58 4.59
C PRO A 96 -1.90 -1.91 5.82
N LEU A 97 -1.51 -1.51 7.02
CA LEU A 97 -2.06 -2.02 8.29
C LEU A 97 -2.43 -0.91 9.29
N LEU A 98 -3.20 0.08 8.84
CA LEU A 98 -3.66 1.23 9.65
C LEU A 98 -4.32 0.87 10.99
N SER A 99 -4.93 -0.31 11.13
CA SER A 99 -5.54 -0.73 12.39
C SER A 99 -4.54 -0.89 13.54
N ARG A 100 -3.24 -1.04 13.23
CA ARG A 100 -2.19 -1.26 14.22
C ARG A 100 -2.03 -0.08 15.18
N TYR A 101 -2.14 1.14 14.65
CA TYR A 101 -2.01 2.38 15.42
C TYR A 101 -3.06 2.49 16.56
N ASN A 102 -4.20 1.80 16.43
CA ASN A 102 -5.26 1.81 17.42
C ASN A 102 -5.31 0.54 18.30
N ARG A 103 -4.66 -0.55 17.89
CA ARG A 103 -4.78 -1.87 18.55
C ARG A 103 -3.52 -2.33 19.24
N GLU A 104 -2.38 -1.98 18.68
CA GLU A 104 -1.07 -2.34 19.24
C GLU A 104 -0.71 -1.37 20.34
N ILE A 105 -0.08 -1.89 21.39
CA ILE A 105 0.38 -1.11 22.52
C ILE A 105 1.67 -0.41 22.11
N ALA A 106 1.70 0.91 22.20
CA ALA A 106 2.90 1.72 22.00
C ALA A 106 2.90 2.91 22.97
N GLU A 107 4.06 3.50 23.20
CA GLU A 107 4.18 4.72 24.00
C GLU A 107 3.44 5.89 23.32
N ILE A 108 2.49 6.50 24.02
CA ILE A 108 1.75 7.67 23.53
C ILE A 108 2.21 8.89 24.31
N LYS A 109 2.76 9.88 23.59
CA LYS A 109 3.18 11.16 24.16
C LYS A 109 2.17 12.24 23.82
N ARG A 110 1.88 13.13 24.77
CA ARG A 110 1.06 14.31 24.51
C ARG A 110 1.95 15.50 24.19
N SER A 111 1.74 16.12 23.04
CA SER A 111 2.40 17.36 22.67
C SER A 111 1.79 18.57 23.38
N ASN A 112 2.55 19.66 23.46
CA ASN A 112 2.07 20.93 23.99
C ASN A 112 0.91 21.53 23.16
N ALA A 113 0.75 21.10 21.90
CA ALA A 113 -0.37 21.45 21.03
C ALA A 113 -1.64 20.62 21.28
N GLY A 114 -1.63 19.72 22.26
CA GLY A 114 -2.77 18.85 22.58
C GLY A 114 -2.92 17.62 21.70
N LEU A 115 -1.99 17.37 20.77
CA LEU A 115 -1.96 16.17 19.92
C LEU A 115 -1.30 15.01 20.65
N TYR A 116 -1.83 13.80 20.44
CA TYR A 116 -1.18 12.55 20.84
C TYR A 116 -0.24 12.08 19.73
N ILE A 117 0.99 11.75 20.10
CA ILE A 117 2.06 11.36 19.19
C ILE A 117 2.47 9.92 19.51
N GLN A 118 2.52 9.10 18.46
CA GLN A 118 2.98 7.72 18.51
C GLN A 118 4.33 7.63 17.79
N ASN A 119 5.41 7.97 18.50
CA ASN A 119 6.76 8.08 17.92
C ASN A 119 7.24 6.74 17.33
N GLU A 120 7.00 5.64 18.04
CA GLU A 120 7.46 4.32 17.62
C GLU A 120 6.86 3.91 16.26
N PHE A 121 5.53 4.00 16.09
CA PHE A 121 4.90 3.67 14.82
C PHE A 121 5.33 4.63 13.70
N SER A 122 5.51 5.91 14.02
CA SER A 122 5.95 6.90 13.04
C SER A 122 7.37 6.59 12.53
N GLN A 123 8.28 6.21 13.42
CA GLN A 123 9.64 5.78 13.05
C GLN A 123 9.62 4.51 12.19
N GLN A 124 8.91 3.47 12.63
CA GLN A 124 8.77 2.23 11.87
C GLN A 124 8.17 2.46 10.47
N PHE A 125 7.19 3.35 10.37
CA PHE A 125 6.58 3.72 9.10
C PHE A 125 7.57 4.42 8.16
N LEU A 126 8.33 5.39 8.67
CA LEU A 126 9.32 6.11 7.89
C LEU A 126 10.47 5.21 7.44
N GLU A 127 10.97 4.34 8.33
CA GLU A 127 12.00 3.35 8.00
C GLU A 127 11.56 2.47 6.84
N ARG A 128 10.35 1.89 6.90
CA ARG A 128 9.83 1.03 5.84
C ARG A 128 9.59 1.79 4.53
N THR A 129 9.03 2.99 4.62
CA THR A 129 8.75 3.84 3.44
C THR A 129 10.05 4.27 2.74
N SER A 130 11.16 4.42 3.47
CA SER A 130 12.46 4.82 2.92
C SER A 130 13.17 3.72 2.12
N ILE A 131 12.80 2.45 2.27
CA ILE A 131 13.51 1.34 1.62
C ILE A 131 13.39 1.36 0.09
N ARG A 132 12.26 1.87 -0.43
CA ARG A 132 11.93 1.76 -1.87
C ARG A 132 11.60 3.08 -2.57
N ASN A 133 11.70 4.19 -1.85
CA ASN A 133 11.57 5.53 -2.39
C ASN A 133 12.94 6.18 -2.51
#